data_AF-A0A3T0JPI2-F1
#
_entry.id   AF-A0A3T0JPI2-F1
#
_cell.length_a   1.000
_cell.length_b   1.000
_cell.length_c   1.000
_cell.angle_alpha   90.00
_cell.angle_beta   90.00
_cell.angle_gamma   90.00
#
_symmetry.space_group_name_H-M   'P 1'
#
loop_
_entity.id
_entity.type
_entity.pdbx_description
1 polymer ?
#
loop_
_entity_poly.entity_id
_entity_poly.type
_entity_poly.pdbx_seq_one_letter_code
_entity_poly.pdbx_strand_id
1 'polypeptide(L)'
;MKASTFKYLSRLLAELAVLLALYLLGCQIAAWLAWPIPGGVIGMALLLLGFALGWVKPAALQMGAGLLMAEMLLFFIPALMSLLDYGALLRDDGWRILLVIAASTLMVMLVTAFTVELAVRLRRSHEA
;
A
#
# COMPACT_ATOMS: atom_id res chain seq x y z
N MET A 1 3.95 -27.21 -24.65
CA MET A 1 3.82 -26.20 -23.57
C MET A 1 2.70 -26.65 -22.63
N LYS A 2 3.03 -26.86 -21.34
CA LYS A 2 2.22 -27.64 -20.38
C LYS A 2 0.93 -26.91 -19.97
N ALA A 3 -0.20 -27.62 -19.96
CA ALA A 3 -1.51 -27.14 -19.53
C ALA A 3 -1.54 -26.52 -18.11
N SER A 4 -0.54 -26.82 -17.28
CA SER A 4 -0.38 -26.23 -15.94
C SER A 4 -0.02 -24.74 -15.97
N THR A 5 0.76 -24.27 -16.95
CA THR A 5 1.14 -22.85 -17.08
C THR A 5 -0.08 -21.99 -17.42
N PHE A 6 -1.01 -22.51 -18.22
CA PHE A 6 -2.22 -21.80 -18.60
C PHE A 6 -3.18 -21.59 -17.43
N LYS A 7 -3.32 -22.61 -16.56
CA LYS A 7 -4.14 -22.51 -15.34
C LYS A 7 -3.54 -21.53 -14.31
N TYR A 8 -2.21 -21.44 -14.25
CA TYR A 8 -1.51 -20.47 -13.41
C TYR A 8 -1.72 -19.04 -13.91
N LEU A 9 -1.54 -18.82 -15.21
CA LEU A 9 -1.68 -17.49 -15.82
C LEU A 9 -3.10 -16.95 -15.71
N SER A 10 -4.11 -17.79 -15.96
CA SER A 10 -5.52 -17.41 -15.80
C SER A 10 -5.87 -17.05 -14.35
N ARG A 11 -5.36 -17.80 -13.37
CA ARG A 11 -5.52 -17.46 -11.96
C ARG A 11 -4.86 -16.12 -11.62
N LEU A 12 -3.63 -15.90 -12.05
CA LEU A 12 -2.92 -14.65 -11.82
C LEU A 12 -3.66 -13.45 -12.44
N LEU A 13 -4.13 -13.57 -13.68
CA LEU A 13 -4.96 -12.54 -14.32
C LEU A 13 -6.26 -12.26 -13.56
N ALA A 14 -6.92 -13.30 -13.03
CA ALA A 14 -8.11 -13.13 -12.21
C ALA A 14 -7.80 -12.39 -10.90
N GLU A 15 -6.71 -12.75 -10.21
CA GLU A 15 -6.27 -12.06 -8.98
C GLU A 15 -5.96 -10.58 -9.26
N LEU A 16 -5.27 -10.28 -10.36
CA LEU A 16 -5.00 -8.91 -10.80
C LEU A 16 -6.28 -8.14 -11.12
N ALA A 17 -7.21 -8.76 -11.84
CA ALA A 17 -8.49 -8.15 -12.18
C ALA A 17 -9.30 -7.79 -10.92
N VAL A 18 -9.29 -8.64 -9.91
CA VAL A 18 -9.95 -8.36 -8.62
C VAL A 18 -9.29 -7.17 -7.91
N LEU A 19 -7.96 -7.15 -7.82
CA LEU A 19 -7.23 -6.02 -7.20
C LEU A 19 -7.47 -4.70 -7.93
N LEU A 20 -7.45 -4.71 -9.26
CA LEU A 20 -7.74 -3.54 -10.09
C LEU A 20 -9.20 -3.09 -9.97
N ALA A 21 -10.15 -4.03 -9.92
CA ALA A 21 -11.56 -3.71 -9.73
C ALA A 21 -11.80 -3.03 -8.38
N LEU A 22 -11.18 -3.51 -7.30
CA LEU A 22 -11.27 -2.87 -5.99
C LEU A 22 -10.63 -1.48 -5.97
N TYR A 23 -9.50 -1.29 -6.64
CA TYR A 23 -8.88 0.01 -6.81
C TYR A 23 -9.80 0.99 -7.56
N LEU A 24 -10.38 0.58 -8.69
CA LEU A 24 -11.30 1.40 -9.48
C LEU A 24 -12.57 1.75 -8.70
N LEU A 25 -13.15 0.78 -7.98
CA LEU A 25 -14.29 1.04 -7.09
C LEU A 25 -13.92 2.05 -6.00
N GLY A 26 -12.75 1.92 -5.38
CA GLY A 26 -12.24 2.89 -4.41
C GLY A 26 -12.10 4.30 -5.00
N CYS A 27 -11.59 4.42 -6.23
CA CYS A 27 -11.52 5.69 -6.94
C CYS A 27 -12.91 6.27 -7.27
N GLN A 28 -13.86 5.45 -7.71
CA GLN A 28 -15.23 5.91 -7.97
C GLN A 28 -15.92 6.40 -6.70
N ILE A 29 -15.76 5.68 -5.58
CA ILE A 29 -16.28 6.09 -4.29
C ILE A 29 -15.63 7.40 -3.82
N ALA A 30 -14.30 7.53 -3.94
CA ALA A 30 -13.59 8.76 -3.60
C ALA A 30 -14.12 9.96 -4.42
N ALA A 31 -14.36 9.75 -5.71
CA ALA A 31 -14.89 10.77 -6.60
C ALA A 31 -16.34 11.16 -6.25
N TRP A 32 -17.20 10.19 -5.96
CA TRP A 32 -18.61 10.45 -5.59
C TRP A 32 -18.75 11.16 -4.24
N LEU A 33 -17.94 10.79 -3.26
CA LEU A 33 -17.95 11.43 -1.94
C LEU A 33 -17.13 12.73 -1.88
N ALA A 34 -16.45 13.11 -2.97
CA ALA A 34 -15.49 14.21 -3.01
C ALA A 34 -14.48 14.17 -1.85
N TRP A 35 -14.07 12.96 -1.45
CA TRP A 35 -13.23 12.77 -0.27
C TRP A 35 -11.77 13.14 -0.59
N PRO A 36 -11.05 13.91 0.26
CA PRO A 36 -9.59 14.09 0.14
C PRO A 36 -8.74 12.82 0.27
N ILE A 37 -9.34 11.64 0.39
CA ILE A 37 -8.63 10.37 0.54
C ILE A 37 -8.37 9.75 -0.85
N PRO A 38 -7.14 9.32 -1.16
CA PRO A 38 -6.85 8.63 -2.42
C PRO A 38 -7.70 7.36 -2.57
N GLY A 39 -8.24 7.13 -3.77
CA GLY A 39 -9.07 5.96 -4.05
C GLY A 39 -8.39 4.61 -3.75
N GLY A 40 -7.05 4.55 -3.84
CA GLY A 40 -6.29 3.36 -3.44
C GLY A 40 -6.41 3.02 -1.95
N VAL A 41 -6.47 4.01 -1.07
CA VAL A 41 -6.68 3.77 0.38
C VAL A 41 -8.08 3.24 0.64
N ILE A 42 -9.08 3.75 -0.07
CA ILE A 42 -10.46 3.23 -0.01
C ILE A 42 -10.50 1.79 -0.54
N GLY A 43 -9.84 1.51 -1.65
CA GLY A 43 -9.71 0.15 -2.20
C GLY A 43 -9.07 -0.83 -1.21
N MET A 44 -8.04 -0.40 -0.48
CA MET A 44 -7.44 -1.20 0.60
C MET A 44 -8.43 -1.44 1.75
N ALA A 45 -9.21 -0.44 2.14
CA ALA A 45 -10.24 -0.60 3.18
C ALA A 45 -11.35 -1.58 2.74
N LEU A 46 -11.79 -1.50 1.47
CA LEU A 46 -12.75 -2.46 0.90
C LEU A 46 -12.20 -3.88 0.88
N LEU A 47 -10.93 -4.05 0.50
CA LEU A 47 -10.27 -5.34 0.52
C LEU A 47 -10.18 -5.90 1.95
N LEU A 48 -9.81 -5.05 2.92
CA LEU A 48 -9.78 -5.41 4.33
C LEU A 48 -11.16 -5.84 4.84
N LEU A 49 -12.22 -5.12 4.47
CA LEU A 49 -13.59 -5.51 4.79
C LEU A 49 -13.95 -6.86 4.15
N GLY A 50 -13.56 -7.09 2.90
CA GLY A 50 -13.73 -8.38 2.22
C GLY A 50 -13.02 -9.54 2.94
N PHE A 51 -11.84 -9.28 3.52
CA PHE A 51 -11.13 -10.24 4.37
C PHE A 51 -11.83 -10.44 5.71
N ALA A 52 -12.26 -9.36 6.37
CA ALA A 52 -12.94 -9.42 7.67
C ALA A 52 -14.29 -10.14 7.60
N LEU A 53 -15.03 -9.97 6.50
CA LEU A 53 -16.30 -10.65 6.22
C LEU A 53 -16.13 -12.10 5.74
N GLY A 54 -14.89 -12.54 5.49
CA GLY A 54 -14.58 -13.89 5.02
C GLY A 54 -14.93 -14.15 3.54
N TRP A 55 -15.29 -13.12 2.78
CA TRP A 55 -15.63 -13.25 1.35
C TRP A 55 -14.42 -13.63 0.50
N VAL A 56 -13.24 -13.15 0.87
CA VAL A 56 -11.99 -13.43 0.17
C VAL A 56 -10.96 -13.94 1.16
N LYS A 57 -10.29 -15.05 0.84
CA LYS A 57 -9.13 -15.51 1.62
C LYS A 57 -7.89 -14.73 1.18
N PRO A 58 -7.04 -14.24 2.10
CA PRO A 58 -5.81 -13.54 1.73
C PRO A 58 -4.92 -14.33 0.77
N ALA A 59 -4.81 -15.66 0.98
CA ALA A 59 -4.06 -16.57 0.11
C ALA A 59 -4.58 -16.65 -1.34
N ALA A 60 -5.81 -16.20 -1.59
CA ALA A 60 -6.40 -16.18 -2.92
C ALA A 60 -5.91 -15.01 -3.77
N LEU A 61 -5.26 -13.98 -3.19
CA LEU A 61 -4.74 -12.81 -3.91
C LEU A 61 -3.22 -12.66 -3.79
N GLN A 62 -2.56 -13.57 -3.08
CA GLN A 62 -1.12 -13.49 -2.80
C GLN A 62 -0.25 -13.50 -4.05
N MET A 63 -0.66 -14.21 -5.10
CA MET A 63 0.15 -14.33 -6.31
C MET A 63 0.09 -13.06 -7.15
N GLY A 64 -1.12 -12.54 -7.37
CA GLY A 64 -1.31 -11.26 -8.07
C GLY A 64 -0.69 -10.09 -7.30
N ALA A 65 -0.91 -10.01 -5.99
CA ALA A 65 -0.29 -8.99 -5.15
C ALA A 65 1.24 -9.12 -5.12
N GLY A 66 1.76 -10.35 -5.04
CA GLY A 66 3.19 -10.63 -5.08
C GLY A 66 3.86 -10.17 -6.37
N LEU A 67 3.20 -10.35 -7.52
CA LEU A 67 3.68 -9.84 -8.81
C LEU A 67 3.73 -8.31 -8.83
N LEU A 68 2.67 -7.63 -8.39
CA LEU A 68 2.65 -6.16 -8.31
C LEU A 68 3.75 -5.64 -7.38
N MET A 69 3.97 -6.34 -6.27
CA MET A 69 5.02 -6.00 -5.31
C MET A 69 6.43 -6.25 -5.88
N ALA A 70 6.63 -7.30 -6.67
CA ALA A 70 7.91 -7.57 -7.33
C ALA A 70 8.25 -6.47 -8.35
N GLU A 71 7.25 -5.96 -9.05
CA GLU A 71 7.40 -4.93 -10.08
C GLU A 71 7.12 -3.50 -9.55
N MET A 72 7.13 -3.26 -8.22
CA MET A 72 6.81 -1.91 -7.69
C MET A 72 7.72 -0.81 -8.26
N LEU A 73 8.98 -1.13 -8.54
CA LEU A 73 9.92 -0.20 -9.16
C LEU A 73 9.40 0.31 -10.51
N LEU A 74 8.79 -0.55 -11.33
CA LEU A 74 8.18 -0.16 -12.60
C LEU A 74 7.10 0.91 -12.41
N PHE A 75 6.25 0.75 -11.38
CA PHE A 75 5.20 1.72 -11.06
C PHE A 75 5.74 3.03 -10.45
N PHE A 76 6.94 3.01 -9.87
CA PHE A 76 7.59 4.23 -9.39
C PHE A 76 8.25 5.04 -10.49
N ILE A 77 8.62 4.44 -11.62
CA ILE A 77 9.28 5.16 -12.73
C ILE A 77 8.46 6.39 -13.19
N PRO A 78 7.15 6.28 -13.51
CA PRO A 78 6.35 7.44 -13.91
C PRO A 78 6.29 8.52 -12.83
N ALA A 79 6.12 8.12 -11.56
CA ALA A 79 6.06 9.07 -10.45
C ALA A 79 7.39 9.82 -10.25
N LEU A 80 8.53 9.13 -10.43
CA LEU A 80 9.86 9.73 -10.37
C LEU A 80 10.10 10.67 -11.57
N MET A 81 9.64 10.31 -12.76
CA MET A 81 9.77 11.19 -13.94
C MET A 81 9.05 12.52 -13.72
N SER A 82 7.82 12.50 -13.19
CA SER A 82 7.09 13.73 -12.85
C SER A 82 7.76 14.58 -11.77
N LEU A 83 8.63 13.99 -10.94
CA LEU A 83 9.39 14.74 -9.94
C LEU A 83 10.54 15.54 -10.60
N LEU A 84 11.14 15.02 -11.66
CA LEU A 84 12.25 15.67 -12.35
C LEU A 84 11.83 16.98 -13.04
N ASP A 85 10.55 17.11 -13.41
CA ASP A 85 9.97 18.36 -13.92
C ASP A 85 10.10 19.52 -12.91
N TYR A 86 10.21 19.20 -11.61
CA TYR A 86 10.45 20.16 -10.53
C TYR A 86 11.93 20.27 -10.14
N GLY A 87 12.85 20.00 -11.07
CA GLY A 87 14.29 19.92 -10.82
C GLY A 87 14.90 21.14 -10.13
N ALA A 88 14.39 22.36 -10.36
CA ALA A 88 14.84 23.57 -9.68
C ALA A 88 14.56 23.53 -8.16
N LEU A 89 13.37 23.09 -7.76
CA LEU A 89 12.98 22.93 -6.35
C LEU A 89 13.85 21.86 -5.67
N LEU A 90 14.11 20.74 -6.35
CA LEU A 90 14.98 19.69 -5.84
C LEU A 90 16.42 20.15 -5.66
N ARG A 91 16.90 21.05 -6.52
CA ARG A 91 18.27 21.55 -6.46
C ARG A 91 18.47 22.52 -5.29
N ASP A 92 17.50 23.39 -5.04
CA ASP A 92 17.61 24.43 -4.01
C ASP A 92 17.16 23.94 -2.62
N ASP A 93 16.05 23.19 -2.56
CA ASP A 93 15.42 22.73 -1.31
C ASP A 93 15.53 21.21 -1.07
N GLY A 94 16.10 20.44 -2.00
CA GLY A 94 16.15 18.98 -1.90
C GLY A 94 16.84 18.46 -0.64
N TRP A 95 17.88 19.15 -0.16
CA TRP A 95 18.56 18.78 1.09
C TRP A 95 17.65 18.98 2.32
N ARG A 96 16.80 20.01 2.33
CA ARG A 96 15.84 20.28 3.40
C ARG A 96 14.73 19.23 3.38
N ILE A 97 14.24 18.90 2.19
CA ILE A 97 13.24 17.83 1.99
C ILE A 97 13.79 16.50 2.50
N LEU A 98 15.03 16.15 2.13
CA LEU A 98 15.67 14.91 2.58
C LEU A 98 15.81 14.85 4.11
N LEU A 99 16.25 15.94 4.74
CA LEU A 99 16.36 16.02 6.19
C LEU A 99 15.01 15.86 6.88
N VAL A 100 13.97 16.54 6.37
CA VAL A 100 12.61 16.43 6.93
C VAL A 100 12.10 15.01 6.82
N ILE A 101 12.23 14.36 5.65
CA ILE A 101 11.80 12.97 5.45
C ILE A 101 12.55 12.01 6.38
N ALA A 102 13.88 12.13 6.46
CA ALA A 102 14.69 11.25 7.29
C ALA A 102 14.35 11.43 8.79
N ALA A 103 14.30 12.68 9.27
CA ALA A 103 13.97 12.98 10.65
C ALA A 103 12.54 12.55 11.01
N SER A 104 11.55 12.85 10.16
CA SER A 104 10.15 12.46 10.41
C SER A 104 9.98 10.95 10.43
N THR A 105 10.65 10.23 9.52
CA THR A 105 10.57 8.76 9.45
C THR A 105 11.18 8.12 10.68
N LEU A 106 12.38 8.58 11.11
CA LEU A 106 13.00 8.13 12.35
C LEU A 106 12.12 8.43 13.56
N MET A 107 11.55 9.64 13.63
CA MET A 107 10.67 10.03 14.72
C MET A 107 9.42 9.15 14.79
N VAL A 108 8.74 8.89 13.66
CA VAL A 108 7.56 8.01 13.60
C VAL A 108 7.92 6.60 14.04
N MET A 109 9.07 6.05 13.60
CA MET A 109 9.52 4.72 14.02
C MET A 109 9.79 4.66 15.53
N LEU A 110 10.49 5.66 16.09
CA LEU A 110 10.77 5.73 17.52
C LEU A 110 9.49 5.84 18.35
N VAL A 111 8.60 6.77 17.99
CA VAL A 111 7.32 6.96 18.69
C VAL A 111 6.49 5.69 18.63
N THR A 112 6.43 5.02 17.48
CA THR A 112 5.71 3.74 17.35
C THR A 112 6.33 2.67 18.25
N ALA A 113 7.66 2.54 18.26
CA ALA A 113 8.36 1.57 19.10
C ALA A 113 8.08 1.80 20.59
N PHE A 114 8.25 3.04 21.08
CA PHE A 114 7.97 3.38 22.48
C PHE A 114 6.50 3.21 22.85
N THR A 115 5.58 3.59 21.96
CA THR A 115 4.14 3.44 22.20
C THR A 115 3.76 1.97 22.35
N VAL A 116 4.26 1.10 21.46
CA VAL A 116 4.02 -0.34 21.53
C VAL A 116 4.66 -0.94 22.78
N GLU A 117 5.90 -0.56 23.11
CA GLU A 117 6.59 -1.04 24.31
C GLU A 117 5.83 -0.65 25.59
N LEU A 118 5.38 0.60 25.70
CA LEU A 118 4.58 1.07 26.82
C LEU A 118 3.24 0.33 26.91
N ALA A 119 2.53 0.17 25.80
CA ALA A 119 1.26 -0.55 25.75
C ALA A 119 1.42 -2.01 26.21
N VAL A 120 2.47 -2.70 25.75
CA VAL A 120 2.78 -4.07 26.18
C VAL A 120 3.13 -4.13 27.67
N ARG A 121 3.93 -3.17 28.16
CA ARG A 121 4.33 -3.11 29.58
C ARG A 121 3.15 -2.87 30.51
N LEU A 122 2.21 -2.00 30.12
CA LEU A 122 0.97 -1.72 30.86
C LEU A 122 0.00 -2.92 30.86
N ARG A 123 -0.06 -3.70 29.77
CA ARG A 123 -0.87 -4.93 29.75
C ARG A 123 -0.29 -6.02 30.64
N ARG A 124 1.03 -6.17 30.69
CA ARG A 124 1.71 -7.15 31.57
C ARG A 124 1.49 -6.86 33.06
N SER A 125 1.33 -5.61 33.48
CA SER A 125 1.03 -5.27 34.87
C SER A 125 -0.43 -5.52 35.29
N HIS A 126 -1.34 -5.78 34.34
CA HIS A 126 -2.74 -6.12 34.62
C HIS A 126 -3.00 -7.64 34.67
N GLU A 127 -2.04 -8.46 34.24
CA GLU A 127 -2.12 -9.93 34.22
C GLU A 127 -1.31 -10.60 35.37
N ALA A 128 -0.67 -9.81 36.25
CA ALA A 128 0.07 -10.25 37.44
C ALA A 128 -0.58 -9.71 38.72
#